data_AF-A0A1Y1BPI3-F1
#
_entry.id   AF-A0A1Y1BPI3-F1
#
_cell.length_a   1.000
_cell.length_b   1.000
_cell.length_c   1.000
_cell.angle_alpha   90.00
_cell.angle_beta   90.00
_cell.angle_gamma   90.00
#
_symmetry.space_group_name_H-M   'P 1'
#
loop_
_entity.id
_entity.type
_entity.pdbx_description
1 polymer ?
#
loop_
_entity_poly.entity_id
_entity_poly.type
_entity_poly.pdbx_seq_one_letter_code
_entity_poly.pdbx_strand_id
1 'polypeptide(L)'
;MFCIPEWRKAILSCAVLALPFVAGCGGGDDPGPINVPQCSGSACGPSGPITQPPVVTKLCPDSLDYTTTYTGGAGSGEYVKVKFDTTKLTYQMQFIESSVPTSAGQVNNTRAGLTISGAFHHPTNLPTAEQNRCAFVLDSGATSDGAYSVAIKRTDPPMLFVGNGVVGGGIPGATIAFAGLEPIPGLVLGVVPSRTFDFYPFIGFIETETDFTKVAGNYNEVGIHLSPVGTNYQNLLGPVGWQPDVINWNQTFNADGSCTITPGSDYSCQTTGSPWALRKNADGSADNVFVSNAMANQVGTVVYPFAGQGSAIVIVAPSQAKGIMIVGKLNGVLVPVVIRVGYTHIDPSNVLASVADAEVGISMLSSTKAIAANSLKGGYIGATSASACGIVTSNGPTGAFATGGPSFNINIAHPDLPGTFNGNAFLPEAGTCNDGTAVSTIAANYTSTLFQGNTAAFIDPQTSSVTSQFALDYTQATPGKIKVTATQDFNAKGASGNVAIFKKGDTGWIVTAGNVYAMVVNNSQVNPFFTVGAFVQ
;
A
#
# COMPACT_ATOMS: atom_id res chain seq x y z
N MET A 1 -2.55 21.79 72.42
CA MET A 1 -3.99 22.16 72.44
C MET A 1 -4.28 22.89 71.14
N PHE A 2 -5.43 22.58 70.52
CA PHE A 2 -5.97 23.06 69.23
C PHE A 2 -5.71 22.21 67.97
N CYS A 3 -6.73 21.39 67.66
CA CYS A 3 -7.23 21.04 66.31
C CYS A 3 -7.56 22.34 65.53
N ILE A 4 -7.69 22.42 64.19
CA ILE A 4 -8.58 21.72 63.22
C ILE A 4 -7.97 21.84 61.76
N PRO A 5 -8.61 21.50 60.61
CA PRO A 5 -8.45 20.25 59.82
C PRO A 5 -7.99 20.40 58.34
N GLU A 6 -7.69 19.24 57.73
CA GLU A 6 -7.90 18.78 56.34
C GLU A 6 -8.20 19.77 55.20
N TRP A 7 -7.24 19.88 54.26
CA TRP A 7 -7.53 20.02 52.83
C TRP A 7 -6.63 19.06 52.02
N ARG A 8 -7.06 17.80 51.90
CA ARG A 8 -6.57 16.87 50.88
C ARG A 8 -7.41 17.06 49.62
N LYS A 9 -6.78 17.50 48.53
CA LYS A 9 -7.01 17.12 47.12
C LYS A 9 -6.37 18.15 46.19
N ALA A 10 -5.18 17.86 45.68
CA ALA A 10 -4.77 18.09 44.30
C ALA A 10 -3.31 17.66 44.12
N ILE A 11 -3.01 17.18 42.91
CA ILE A 11 -1.72 16.70 42.38
C ILE A 11 -1.58 15.18 42.46
N LEU A 12 -2.27 14.54 41.51
CA LEU A 12 -1.99 13.21 41.00
C LEU A 12 -1.33 13.38 39.62
N SER A 13 -0.20 12.70 39.45
CA SER A 13 0.28 12.08 38.20
C SER A 13 0.64 12.96 36.98
N CYS A 14 1.92 13.33 36.90
CA CYS A 14 2.67 13.29 35.64
C CYS A 14 3.90 12.39 35.85
N ALA A 15 3.72 11.08 35.66
CA ALA A 15 4.81 10.13 35.46
C ALA A 15 4.41 9.26 34.26
N VAL A 16 4.81 9.71 33.07
CA VAL A 16 4.77 8.90 31.85
C VAL A 16 5.84 7.84 32.02
N LEU A 17 5.42 6.63 32.41
CA LEU A 17 6.26 5.44 32.39
C LEU A 17 6.54 5.09 30.93
N ALA A 18 7.69 5.56 30.43
CA ALA A 18 8.34 4.93 29.29
C ALA A 18 8.67 3.49 29.71
N LEU A 19 7.86 2.53 29.28
CA LEU A 19 8.24 1.12 29.35
C LEU A 19 9.37 0.93 28.32
N PRO A 20 10.59 0.57 28.74
CA PRO A 20 11.56 0.07 27.79
C PRO A 20 10.97 -1.21 27.20
N PHE A 21 10.94 -1.30 25.87
CA PHE A 21 11.01 -2.61 25.20
C PHE A 21 12.33 -3.24 25.64
N VAL A 22 12.34 -3.84 26.83
CA VAL A 22 13.29 -4.90 27.13
C VAL A 22 12.82 -6.03 26.24
N ALA A 23 13.33 -6.02 25.01
CA ALA A 23 13.63 -7.25 24.32
C ALA A 23 14.46 -8.04 25.32
N GLY A 24 13.82 -8.99 26.00
CA GLY A 24 14.56 -10.09 26.57
C GLY A 24 15.35 -10.67 25.40
N CYS A 25 16.68 -10.61 25.49
CA CYS A 25 17.53 -11.58 24.81
C CYS A 25 17.10 -12.96 25.31
N GLY A 26 16.06 -13.50 24.69
CA GLY A 26 15.67 -14.89 24.72
C GLY A 26 15.78 -15.39 23.30
N GLY A 27 16.99 -15.39 22.75
CA GLY A 27 17.35 -16.32 21.69
C GLY A 27 17.29 -17.72 22.30
N GLY A 28 16.07 -18.25 22.39
CA GLY A 28 15.87 -19.68 22.41
C GLY A 28 15.68 -20.06 20.96
N ASP A 29 16.61 -20.84 20.44
CA ASP A 29 16.27 -21.80 19.39
C ASP A 29 14.89 -22.36 19.73
N ASP A 30 13.98 -22.46 18.75
CA ASP A 30 12.95 -23.48 18.89
C ASP A 30 13.70 -24.75 19.28
N PRO A 31 13.35 -25.45 20.38
CA PRO A 31 14.12 -26.58 20.79
C PRO A 31 13.98 -27.63 19.68
N GLY A 32 14.98 -27.69 18.80
CA GLY A 32 15.40 -28.95 18.23
C GLY A 32 15.45 -29.93 19.39
N PRO A 33 14.97 -31.17 19.20
CA PRO A 33 14.57 -32.06 20.30
C PRO A 33 15.55 -31.96 21.46
N ILE A 34 15.12 -31.35 22.57
CA ILE A 34 15.88 -31.41 23.81
C ILE A 34 15.71 -32.85 24.28
N ASN A 35 16.63 -33.70 23.84
CA ASN A 35 16.86 -34.98 24.50
C ASN A 35 17.57 -34.66 25.81
N VAL A 36 16.84 -34.14 26.79
CA VAL A 36 17.32 -34.07 28.17
C VAL A 36 17.65 -35.50 28.57
N PRO A 37 18.91 -35.83 28.90
CA PRO A 37 19.22 -37.12 29.45
C PRO A 37 18.33 -37.31 30.67
N GLN A 38 17.40 -38.27 30.61
CA GLN A 38 16.59 -38.58 31.76
C GLN A 38 17.54 -38.97 32.89
N CYS A 39 17.39 -38.30 34.03
CA CYS A 39 18.08 -38.67 35.25
C CYS A 39 17.85 -40.17 35.50
N SER A 40 18.88 -40.99 35.31
CA SER A 40 18.83 -42.41 35.59
C SER A 40 19.45 -42.65 36.96
N GLY A 41 18.60 -42.94 37.94
CA GLY A 41 19.01 -43.25 39.31
C GLY A 41 17.82 -43.31 40.27
N SER A 42 17.98 -44.05 41.36
CA SER A 42 16.96 -44.23 42.42
C SER A 42 16.60 -42.95 43.19
N ALA A 43 17.17 -41.80 42.83
CA ALA A 43 16.95 -40.49 43.44
C ALA A 43 15.98 -39.59 42.66
N CYS A 44 15.46 -40.02 41.50
CA CYS A 44 14.58 -39.20 40.65
C CYS A 44 13.11 -39.66 40.78
N GLY A 45 12.22 -38.72 41.13
CA GLY A 45 10.78 -38.96 41.28
C GLY A 45 10.07 -39.22 39.94
N PRO A 46 8.79 -39.66 39.94
CA PRO A 46 8.09 -40.05 38.71
C PRO A 46 7.95 -38.87 37.74
N SER A 47 8.59 -38.98 36.57
CA SER A 47 8.46 -38.03 35.47
C SER A 47 7.02 -38.05 34.92
N GLY A 48 6.40 -36.88 34.80
CA GLY A 48 5.05 -36.73 34.23
C GLY A 48 4.97 -37.13 32.76
N PRO A 49 3.75 -37.32 32.21
CA PRO A 49 3.52 -37.73 30.83
C PRO A 49 4.12 -36.72 29.83
N ILE A 50 4.60 -37.26 28.72
CA ILE A 50 5.25 -36.55 27.62
C ILE A 50 4.30 -35.46 27.08
N THR A 51 4.68 -34.19 27.18
CA THR A 51 3.96 -33.08 26.54
C THR A 51 4.00 -33.26 25.03
N GLN A 52 2.84 -33.22 24.38
CA GLN A 52 2.71 -33.17 22.92
C GLN A 52 3.73 -32.19 22.31
N PRO A 53 4.34 -32.51 21.15
CA PRO A 53 5.10 -31.54 20.39
C PRO A 53 4.25 -30.28 20.15
N PRO A 54 4.80 -29.07 20.26
CA PRO A 54 4.07 -27.84 19.95
C PRO A 54 3.44 -27.95 18.56
N VAL A 55 2.15 -27.67 18.45
CA VAL A 55 1.48 -27.59 17.15
C VAL A 55 2.04 -26.36 16.44
N VAL A 56 2.86 -26.56 15.40
CA VAL A 56 3.25 -25.47 14.49
C VAL A 56 1.97 -24.94 13.86
N THR A 57 1.62 -23.70 14.16
CA THR A 57 0.46 -23.04 13.54
C THR A 57 0.79 -22.84 12.07
N LYS A 58 0.11 -23.57 11.18
CA LYS A 58 0.30 -23.45 9.74
C LYS A 58 -0.17 -22.06 9.28
N LEU A 59 0.69 -21.36 8.54
CA LEU A 59 0.41 -20.02 8.02
C LEU A 59 -0.14 -20.07 6.59
N CYS A 60 0.30 -21.05 5.80
CA CYS A 60 -0.09 -21.21 4.40
C CYS A 60 -0.43 -22.66 4.04
N PRO A 61 -1.12 -22.91 2.90
CA PRO A 61 -1.39 -24.26 2.41
C PRO A 61 -0.13 -25.12 2.29
N ASP A 62 -0.26 -26.44 2.43
CA ASP A 62 0.88 -27.37 2.35
C ASP A 62 1.50 -27.40 0.95
N SER A 63 0.67 -27.25 -0.08
CA SER A 63 1.08 -27.18 -1.47
C SER A 63 0.15 -26.30 -2.29
N LEU A 64 0.67 -25.81 -3.41
CA LEU A 64 -0.07 -25.12 -4.47
C LEU A 64 0.34 -25.74 -5.82
N ASP A 65 -0.60 -25.86 -6.76
CA ASP A 65 -0.44 -26.58 -8.04
C ASP A 65 -1.12 -25.86 -9.23
N TYR A 66 -1.05 -24.53 -9.27
CA TYR A 66 -1.71 -23.65 -10.24
C TYR A 66 -3.26 -23.71 -10.30
N THR A 67 -3.91 -24.51 -9.46
CA THR A 67 -5.38 -24.48 -9.34
C THR A 67 -5.86 -23.27 -8.53
N THR A 68 -5.05 -22.81 -7.57
CA THR A 68 -5.35 -21.65 -6.74
C THR A 68 -4.93 -20.36 -7.45
N THR A 69 -5.87 -19.44 -7.64
CA THR A 69 -5.63 -18.14 -8.26
C THR A 69 -5.83 -17.04 -7.24
N TYR A 70 -4.81 -16.23 -7.00
CA TYR A 70 -4.93 -15.02 -6.22
C TYR A 70 -5.22 -13.85 -7.15
N THR A 71 -6.34 -13.19 -6.95
CA THR A 71 -6.80 -12.02 -7.71
C THR A 71 -6.51 -10.77 -6.90
N GLY A 72 -5.70 -9.86 -7.43
CA GLY A 72 -5.17 -8.75 -6.63
C GLY A 72 -4.78 -7.52 -7.43
N GLY A 73 -4.40 -6.48 -6.71
CA GLY A 73 -3.95 -5.21 -7.27
C GLY A 73 -2.59 -4.80 -6.73
N ALA A 74 -1.84 -4.05 -7.53
CA ALA A 74 -0.55 -3.51 -7.14
C ALA A 74 -0.53 -1.98 -7.11
N GLY A 75 0.40 -1.40 -6.34
CA GLY A 75 0.63 0.04 -6.25
C GLY A 75 1.08 0.70 -7.56
N SER A 76 1.53 -0.09 -8.54
CA SER A 76 1.73 0.33 -9.93
C SER A 76 0.43 0.55 -10.71
N GLY A 77 -0.74 0.37 -10.09
CA GLY A 77 -2.02 0.41 -10.79
C GLY A 77 -2.26 -0.81 -11.67
N GLU A 78 -1.60 -1.94 -11.36
CA GLU A 78 -1.73 -3.19 -12.12
C GLU A 78 -2.76 -4.11 -11.47
N TYR A 79 -3.74 -4.55 -12.26
CA TYR A 79 -4.66 -5.61 -11.87
C TYR A 79 -4.06 -6.95 -12.30
N VAL A 80 -3.76 -7.81 -11.33
CA VAL A 80 -2.94 -9.00 -11.52
C VAL A 80 -3.62 -10.25 -10.98
N LYS A 81 -3.47 -11.37 -11.70
CA LYS A 81 -3.75 -12.71 -11.19
C LYS A 81 -2.44 -13.47 -11.03
N VAL A 82 -2.18 -14.04 -9.86
CA VAL A 82 -0.98 -14.83 -9.59
C VAL A 82 -1.32 -16.24 -9.13
N LYS A 83 -0.51 -17.21 -9.56
CA LYS A 83 -0.64 -18.62 -9.22
C LYS A 83 0.74 -19.21 -8.94
N PHE A 84 0.82 -20.23 -8.10
CA PHE A 84 2.06 -20.90 -7.73
C PHE A 84 1.97 -22.41 -7.89
N ASP A 85 3.10 -23.03 -8.21
CA ASP A 85 3.35 -24.46 -8.14
C ASP A 85 4.54 -24.68 -7.19
N THR A 86 4.26 -25.12 -5.96
CA THR A 86 5.27 -25.34 -4.91
C THR A 86 6.05 -26.63 -5.10
N THR A 87 5.59 -27.53 -5.97
CA THR A 87 6.34 -28.75 -6.31
C THR A 87 7.42 -28.42 -7.33
N LYS A 88 7.09 -27.58 -8.31
CA LYS A 88 8.03 -27.15 -9.36
C LYS A 88 8.83 -25.90 -8.98
N LEU A 89 8.47 -25.22 -7.89
CA LEU A 89 9.01 -23.91 -7.52
C LEU A 89 8.87 -22.88 -8.65
N THR A 90 7.68 -22.84 -9.25
CA THR A 90 7.36 -21.93 -10.36
C THR A 90 6.08 -21.14 -10.10
N TYR A 91 5.98 -19.96 -10.70
CA TYR A 91 4.80 -19.12 -10.62
C TYR A 91 4.32 -18.70 -12.01
N GLN A 92 3.04 -18.32 -12.08
CA GLN A 92 2.42 -17.66 -13.22
C GLN A 92 1.81 -16.35 -12.77
N MET A 93 2.03 -15.30 -13.54
CA MET A 93 1.47 -13.98 -13.27
C MET A 93 0.88 -13.41 -14.54
N GLN A 94 -0.40 -13.05 -14.49
CA GLN A 94 -1.13 -12.44 -15.58
C GLN A 94 -1.45 -10.99 -15.23
N PHE A 95 -0.98 -10.05 -16.07
CA PHE A 95 -1.29 -8.64 -15.97
C PHE A 95 -2.57 -8.36 -16.75
N ILE A 96 -3.72 -8.31 -16.05
CA ILE A 96 -5.02 -8.14 -16.70
C ILE A 96 -5.19 -6.71 -17.20
N GLU A 97 -4.84 -5.73 -16.35
CA GLU A 97 -4.74 -4.30 -16.70
C GLU A 97 -3.40 -3.80 -16.18
N SER A 98 -2.71 -2.97 -16.96
CA SER A 98 -1.43 -2.37 -16.58
C SER A 98 -1.12 -1.17 -17.46
N SER A 99 -0.71 -0.07 -16.82
CA SER A 99 -0.10 1.09 -17.48
C SER A 99 1.43 0.99 -17.56
N VAL A 100 2.02 -0.05 -16.94
CA VAL A 100 3.47 -0.21 -16.87
C VAL A 100 4.01 -0.62 -18.25
N PRO A 101 4.90 0.17 -18.86
CA PRO A 101 5.51 -0.16 -20.14
C PRO A 101 6.33 -1.44 -20.09
N THR A 102 6.35 -2.20 -21.19
CA THR A 102 7.24 -3.37 -21.34
C THR A 102 8.71 -3.00 -21.47
N SER A 103 9.01 -1.74 -21.79
CA SER A 103 10.35 -1.17 -21.89
C SER A 103 10.32 0.33 -21.59
N ALA A 104 11.43 0.86 -21.04
CA ALA A 104 11.57 2.28 -20.78
C ALA A 104 11.66 3.10 -22.08
N GLY A 105 11.21 4.36 -22.04
CA GLY A 105 11.26 5.29 -23.16
C GLY A 105 10.00 5.32 -24.03
N GLN A 106 8.99 4.52 -23.70
CA GLN A 106 7.71 4.45 -24.41
C GLN A 106 6.54 4.22 -23.44
N VAL A 107 5.32 4.50 -23.90
CA VAL A 107 4.10 4.45 -23.08
C VAL A 107 2.95 3.63 -23.69
N ASN A 108 3.06 3.23 -24.96
CA ASN A 108 1.96 2.58 -25.68
C ASN A 108 1.93 1.06 -25.49
N ASN A 109 3.09 0.41 -25.39
CA ASN A 109 3.20 -1.03 -25.23
C ASN A 109 3.35 -1.35 -23.74
N THR A 110 2.25 -1.74 -23.09
CA THR A 110 2.22 -2.04 -21.66
C THR A 110 2.18 -3.53 -21.39
N ARG A 111 2.29 -3.91 -20.10
CA ARG A 111 2.14 -5.31 -19.68
C ARG A 111 0.70 -5.83 -19.81
N ALA A 112 -0.28 -4.98 -20.09
CA ALA A 112 -1.69 -5.38 -20.14
C ALA A 112 -1.90 -6.56 -21.11
N GLY A 113 -2.57 -7.61 -20.64
CA GLY A 113 -2.81 -8.85 -21.38
C GLY A 113 -1.66 -9.87 -21.35
N LEU A 114 -0.48 -9.51 -20.85
CA LEU A 114 0.66 -10.43 -20.81
C LEU A 114 0.54 -11.44 -19.66
N THR A 115 1.03 -12.65 -19.91
CA THR A 115 1.23 -13.68 -18.88
C THR A 115 2.70 -14.08 -18.86
N ILE A 116 3.32 -13.98 -17.68
CA ILE A 116 4.69 -14.44 -17.45
C ILE A 116 4.68 -15.74 -16.64
N SER A 117 5.65 -16.60 -16.92
CA SER A 117 6.00 -17.75 -16.08
C SER A 117 7.43 -17.58 -15.58
N GLY A 118 7.67 -17.97 -14.32
CA GLY A 118 8.93 -17.71 -13.65
C GLY A 118 9.26 -18.72 -12.57
N ALA A 119 10.51 -18.73 -12.12
CA ALA A 119 10.95 -19.50 -10.97
C ALA A 119 10.88 -18.67 -9.68
N PHE A 120 10.71 -19.33 -8.54
CA PHE A 120 10.88 -18.74 -7.23
C PHE A 120 11.65 -19.68 -6.30
N HIS A 121 12.13 -19.17 -5.18
CA HIS A 121 12.64 -19.99 -4.08
C HIS A 121 12.05 -19.54 -2.74
N HIS A 122 12.10 -20.43 -1.76
CA HIS A 122 11.82 -20.09 -0.37
C HIS A 122 13.06 -19.48 0.28
N PRO A 123 12.95 -18.35 1.01
CA PRO A 123 14.07 -17.83 1.77
C PRO A 123 14.45 -18.79 2.91
N THR A 124 15.61 -18.56 3.52
CA THR A 124 16.11 -19.34 4.67
C THR A 124 16.44 -18.46 5.88
N ASN A 125 16.15 -17.16 5.77
CA ASN A 125 16.57 -16.14 6.70
C ASN A 125 15.39 -15.39 7.36
N LEU A 126 14.16 -15.86 7.17
CA LEU A 126 13.03 -15.40 7.97
C LEU A 126 13.03 -16.10 9.35
N PRO A 127 12.45 -15.47 10.39
CA PRO A 127 12.54 -15.91 11.77
C PRO A 127 12.13 -17.37 12.04
N THR A 128 11.17 -17.90 11.26
CA THR A 128 10.72 -19.30 11.42
C THR A 128 10.75 -20.08 10.11
N ALA A 129 10.89 -21.40 10.22
CA ALA A 129 10.80 -22.30 9.08
C ALA A 129 9.45 -22.20 8.34
N GLU A 130 8.36 -21.95 9.08
CA GLU A 130 7.03 -21.78 8.51
C GLU A 130 6.91 -20.45 7.74
N GLN A 131 7.49 -19.36 8.26
CA GLN A 131 7.57 -18.09 7.51
C GLN A 131 8.39 -18.25 6.22
N ASN A 132 9.53 -18.95 6.29
CA ASN A 132 10.33 -19.29 5.12
C ASN A 132 9.53 -20.08 4.08
N ARG A 133 8.80 -21.12 4.51
CA ARG A 133 7.94 -21.94 3.63
C ARG A 133 6.82 -21.14 2.96
N CYS A 134 6.30 -20.13 3.65
CA CYS A 134 5.19 -19.32 3.16
C CYS A 134 5.64 -18.06 2.39
N ALA A 135 6.93 -17.85 2.22
CA ALA A 135 7.52 -16.76 1.45
C ALA A 135 8.09 -17.26 0.11
N PHE A 136 7.85 -16.49 -0.95
CA PHE A 136 8.12 -16.83 -2.35
C PHE A 136 8.94 -15.70 -2.95
N VAL A 137 10.26 -15.88 -3.04
CA VAL A 137 11.20 -14.91 -3.62
C VAL A 137 11.29 -15.16 -5.12
N LEU A 138 10.88 -14.19 -5.93
CA LEU A 138 10.83 -14.35 -7.39
C LEU A 138 12.23 -14.23 -8.01
N ASP A 139 12.61 -15.21 -8.83
CA ASP A 139 13.93 -15.28 -9.45
C ASP A 139 13.94 -14.79 -10.90
N SER A 140 12.87 -15.05 -11.63
CA SER A 140 12.76 -14.77 -13.06
C SER A 140 11.29 -14.70 -13.47
N GLY A 141 11.01 -14.16 -14.65
CA GLY A 141 9.68 -14.23 -15.25
C GLY A 141 9.71 -13.75 -16.69
N ALA A 142 9.13 -14.52 -17.60
CA ALA A 142 9.05 -14.16 -19.02
C ALA A 142 7.77 -14.69 -19.67
N THR A 143 7.35 -14.05 -20.76
CA THR A 143 6.31 -14.57 -21.63
C THR A 143 6.81 -15.81 -22.37
N SER A 144 5.90 -16.69 -22.77
CA SER A 144 6.25 -17.97 -23.43
C SER A 144 6.97 -17.80 -24.77
N ASP A 145 6.72 -16.67 -25.45
CA ASP A 145 7.36 -16.30 -26.71
C ASP A 145 8.70 -15.54 -26.52
N GLY A 146 9.07 -15.22 -25.27
CA GLY A 146 10.26 -14.46 -24.94
C GLY A 146 10.20 -12.97 -25.31
N ALA A 147 9.05 -12.46 -25.77
CA ALA A 147 8.89 -11.06 -26.16
C ALA A 147 9.00 -10.10 -24.98
N TYR A 148 8.71 -10.56 -23.76
CA TYR A 148 8.81 -9.78 -22.54
C TYR A 148 9.41 -10.60 -21.41
N SER A 149 10.30 -9.96 -20.62
CA SER A 149 10.81 -10.49 -19.36
C SER A 149 10.85 -9.42 -18.30
N VAL A 150 10.60 -9.80 -17.06
CA VAL A 150 10.69 -8.89 -15.93
C VAL A 150 12.14 -8.70 -15.49
N ALA A 151 12.48 -7.46 -15.11
CA ALA A 151 13.74 -7.19 -14.44
C ALA A 151 13.61 -7.54 -12.95
N ILE A 152 14.50 -8.38 -12.44
CA ILE A 152 14.58 -8.73 -11.02
C ILE A 152 15.91 -8.23 -10.46
N LYS A 153 15.84 -7.31 -9.51
CA LYS A 153 17.02 -6.86 -8.77
C LYS A 153 17.36 -7.87 -7.69
N ARG A 154 18.45 -8.61 -7.87
CA ARG A 154 18.81 -9.72 -6.97
C ARG A 154 19.16 -9.31 -5.54
N THR A 155 19.57 -8.06 -5.31
CA THR A 155 19.84 -7.54 -3.95
C THR A 155 18.56 -7.13 -3.22
N ASP A 156 17.44 -6.99 -3.92
CA ASP A 156 16.14 -6.62 -3.36
C ASP A 156 15.02 -7.23 -4.23
N PRO A 157 14.92 -8.58 -4.26
CA PRO A 157 13.99 -9.25 -5.16
C PRO A 157 12.54 -9.10 -4.69
N PRO A 158 11.56 -9.10 -5.59
CA PRO A 158 10.15 -9.20 -5.21
C PRO A 158 9.91 -10.48 -4.41
N MET A 159 9.34 -10.32 -3.22
CA MET A 159 8.94 -11.40 -2.32
C MET A 159 7.43 -11.34 -2.10
N LEU A 160 6.78 -12.49 -2.22
CA LEU A 160 5.35 -12.67 -1.94
C LEU A 160 5.17 -13.60 -0.74
N PHE A 161 4.28 -13.21 0.18
CA PHE A 161 3.92 -13.96 1.38
C PHE A 161 2.51 -14.50 1.21
N VAL A 162 2.37 -15.81 1.23
CA VAL A 162 1.09 -16.50 1.11
C VAL A 162 0.59 -16.86 2.51
N GLY A 163 -0.68 -16.66 2.80
CA GLY A 163 -1.29 -17.18 4.02
C GLY A 163 -2.79 -16.94 4.09
N ASN A 164 -3.53 -17.86 4.72
CA ASN A 164 -4.97 -17.70 5.00
C ASN A 164 -5.86 -17.26 3.82
N GLY A 165 -5.53 -17.60 2.56
CA GLY A 165 -6.30 -17.19 1.38
C GLY A 165 -6.00 -15.78 0.85
N VAL A 166 -4.95 -15.14 1.37
CA VAL A 166 -4.39 -13.88 0.88
C VAL A 166 -2.93 -14.09 0.49
N VAL A 167 -2.48 -13.32 -0.49
CA VAL A 167 -1.07 -13.13 -0.81
C VAL A 167 -0.76 -11.64 -0.75
N GLY A 168 0.29 -11.27 -0.04
CA GLY A 168 0.78 -9.89 0.04
C GLY A 168 2.27 -9.82 -0.29
N GLY A 169 2.79 -8.66 -0.64
CA GLY A 169 4.22 -8.48 -0.86
C GLY A 169 4.51 -7.63 -2.09
N GLY A 170 5.46 -8.05 -2.93
CA GLY A 170 5.87 -7.30 -4.11
C GLY A 170 5.74 -8.09 -5.42
N ILE A 171 5.24 -7.44 -6.47
CA ILE A 171 5.33 -7.94 -7.86
C ILE A 171 6.49 -7.28 -8.60
N PRO A 172 7.05 -7.88 -9.67
CA PRO A 172 8.22 -7.35 -10.37
C PRO A 172 8.06 -5.89 -10.83
N GLY A 173 9.06 -5.07 -10.51
CA GLY A 173 9.10 -3.66 -10.85
C GLY A 173 9.45 -3.42 -12.32
N ALA A 174 9.63 -2.15 -12.70
CA ALA A 174 9.98 -1.75 -14.06
C ALA A 174 10.84 -0.48 -14.04
N THR A 175 11.51 -0.19 -15.15
CA THR A 175 11.99 1.17 -15.41
C THR A 175 10.97 1.89 -16.28
N ILE A 176 10.47 3.02 -15.80
CA ILE A 176 9.50 3.86 -16.48
C ILE A 176 10.18 5.17 -16.82
N ALA A 177 10.10 5.56 -18.09
CA ALA A 177 10.61 6.82 -18.59
C ALA A 177 9.87 7.18 -19.88
N PHE A 178 9.63 8.46 -20.10
CA PHE A 178 9.13 8.96 -21.37
C PHE A 178 9.65 10.37 -21.62
N ALA A 179 10.25 10.60 -22.79
CA ALA A 179 10.86 11.89 -23.13
C ALA A 179 9.82 13.02 -23.31
N GLY A 180 8.53 12.68 -23.35
CA GLY A 180 7.46 13.61 -23.68
C GLY A 180 7.23 13.72 -25.19
N LEU A 181 6.13 14.37 -25.53
CA LEU A 181 5.75 14.69 -26.90
C LEU A 181 6.04 16.17 -27.18
N GLU A 182 6.73 16.47 -28.27
CA GLU A 182 7.02 17.84 -28.71
C GLU A 182 6.13 18.20 -29.92
N PRO A 183 4.86 18.63 -29.71
CA PRO A 183 3.95 18.95 -30.82
C PRO A 183 4.40 20.17 -31.63
N ILE A 184 5.12 21.11 -31.01
CA ILE A 184 5.77 22.25 -31.66
C ILE A 184 7.14 22.47 -31.02
N PRO A 185 8.13 23.01 -31.76
CA PRO A 185 9.47 23.22 -31.24
C PRO A 185 9.47 24.03 -29.94
N GLY A 186 10.06 23.48 -28.88
CA GLY A 186 10.22 24.11 -27.57
C GLY A 186 9.07 23.88 -26.57
N LEU A 187 8.00 23.17 -26.96
CA LEU A 187 6.92 22.77 -26.04
C LEU A 187 6.89 21.25 -25.92
N VAL A 188 7.30 20.71 -24.77
CA VAL A 188 7.26 19.27 -24.49
C VAL A 188 6.16 18.97 -23.48
N LEU A 189 5.27 18.03 -23.81
CA LEU A 189 4.12 17.62 -22.99
C LEU A 189 4.29 16.19 -22.48
N GLY A 190 3.80 15.93 -21.26
CA GLY A 190 3.68 14.58 -20.71
C GLY A 190 5.02 13.90 -20.42
N VAL A 191 6.08 14.66 -20.13
CA VAL A 191 7.39 14.09 -19.73
C VAL A 191 7.21 13.21 -18.50
N VAL A 192 7.84 12.03 -18.52
CA VAL A 192 7.95 11.15 -17.35
C VAL A 192 9.44 10.94 -17.08
N PRO A 193 9.99 11.53 -16.00
CA PRO A 193 11.39 11.33 -15.63
C PRO A 193 11.71 9.85 -15.49
N SER A 194 12.92 9.44 -15.87
CA SER A 194 13.31 8.04 -15.74
C SER A 194 13.36 7.62 -14.28
N ARG A 195 12.73 6.48 -13.97
CA ARG A 195 12.77 5.88 -12.65
C ARG A 195 12.69 4.37 -12.72
N THR A 196 13.50 3.71 -11.91
CA THR A 196 13.50 2.26 -11.74
C THR A 196 12.84 1.89 -10.42
N PHE A 197 11.87 0.98 -10.50
CA PHE A 197 11.21 0.36 -9.37
C PHE A 197 11.74 -1.06 -9.23
N ASP A 198 12.17 -1.44 -8.03
CA ASP A 198 12.64 -2.79 -7.75
C ASP A 198 11.45 -3.77 -7.76
N PHE A 199 10.35 -3.37 -7.12
CA PHE A 199 9.06 -4.06 -7.11
C PHE A 199 7.92 -3.11 -6.73
N TYR A 200 6.68 -3.53 -7.02
CA TYR A 200 5.47 -2.80 -6.62
C TYR A 200 4.72 -3.53 -5.51
N PRO A 201 4.26 -2.83 -4.44
CA PRO A 201 3.44 -3.43 -3.39
C PRO A 201 2.18 -4.06 -3.98
N PHE A 202 1.83 -5.25 -3.52
CA PHE A 202 0.74 -6.05 -4.05
C PHE A 202 -0.01 -6.77 -2.94
N ILE A 203 -1.32 -6.92 -3.12
CA ILE A 203 -2.17 -7.78 -2.32
C ILE A 203 -3.23 -8.44 -3.20
N GLY A 204 -3.49 -9.73 -2.98
CA GLY A 204 -4.48 -10.50 -3.73
C GLY A 204 -5.12 -11.60 -2.89
N PHE A 205 -6.30 -12.05 -3.33
CA PHE A 205 -7.17 -12.95 -2.59
C PHE A 205 -7.61 -14.13 -3.43
N ILE A 206 -7.78 -15.30 -2.82
CA ILE A 206 -8.30 -16.49 -3.51
C ILE A 206 -9.81 -16.40 -3.77
N GLU A 207 -10.54 -15.73 -2.89
CA GLU A 207 -11.98 -15.52 -2.96
C GLU A 207 -12.30 -14.03 -2.98
N THR A 208 -13.24 -13.63 -3.83
CA THR A 208 -13.72 -12.25 -3.92
C THR A 208 -15.24 -12.15 -3.83
N GLU A 209 -15.75 -10.99 -3.43
CA GLU A 209 -17.15 -10.62 -3.53
C GLU A 209 -17.47 -10.02 -4.90
N THR A 210 -18.58 -10.46 -5.49
CA THR A 210 -19.03 -10.07 -6.83
C THR A 210 -20.40 -9.40 -6.80
N ASP A 211 -21.06 -9.40 -5.65
CA ASP A 211 -22.30 -8.68 -5.38
C ASP A 211 -21.99 -7.32 -4.71
N PHE A 212 -22.08 -6.24 -5.48
CA PHE A 212 -21.78 -4.89 -4.98
C PHE A 212 -22.77 -4.44 -3.89
N THR A 213 -23.97 -5.02 -3.81
CA THR A 213 -24.93 -4.67 -2.75
C THR A 213 -24.41 -5.02 -1.35
N LYS A 214 -23.49 -6.00 -1.25
CA LYS A 214 -22.78 -6.34 0.00
C LYS A 214 -21.55 -5.48 0.26
N VAL A 215 -21.07 -4.77 -0.76
CA VAL A 215 -19.95 -3.83 -0.70
C VAL A 215 -20.43 -2.44 -0.31
N ALA A 216 -21.68 -2.09 -0.60
CA ALA A 216 -22.27 -0.80 -0.22
C ALA A 216 -22.10 -0.50 1.28
N GLY A 217 -21.77 0.76 1.60
CA GLY A 217 -21.52 1.20 2.96
C GLY A 217 -20.67 2.45 3.05
N ASN A 218 -20.43 2.88 4.29
CA ASN A 218 -19.56 4.00 4.61
C ASN A 218 -18.15 3.49 4.90
N TYR A 219 -17.16 4.11 4.26
CA TYR A 219 -15.77 3.68 4.31
C TYR A 219 -14.83 4.81 4.72
N ASN A 220 -13.79 4.42 5.45
CA ASN A 220 -12.51 5.09 5.51
C ASN A 220 -11.64 4.48 4.40
N GLU A 221 -11.04 5.30 3.54
CA GLU A 221 -10.08 4.86 2.52
C GLU A 221 -8.71 5.41 2.87
N VAL A 222 -7.70 4.53 2.90
CA VAL A 222 -6.29 4.93 3.07
C VAL A 222 -5.41 4.26 2.04
N GLY A 223 -4.39 4.96 1.56
CA GLY A 223 -3.64 4.54 0.37
C GLY A 223 -2.61 5.55 -0.08
N ILE A 224 -2.03 5.28 -1.25
CA ILE A 224 -1.10 6.18 -1.93
C ILE A 224 -1.28 6.08 -3.44
N HIS A 225 -1.26 7.24 -4.09
CA HIS A 225 -1.15 7.35 -5.53
C HIS A 225 0.20 7.98 -5.90
N LEU A 226 0.67 7.65 -7.10
CA LEU A 226 1.83 8.24 -7.75
C LEU A 226 1.40 8.80 -9.10
N SER A 227 1.72 10.07 -9.33
CA SER A 227 1.52 10.79 -10.58
C SER A 227 2.87 10.93 -11.30
N PRO A 228 3.18 10.08 -12.31
CA PRO A 228 4.49 10.09 -13.00
C PRO A 228 4.81 11.40 -13.69
N VAL A 229 3.79 12.07 -14.25
CA VAL A 229 3.91 13.38 -14.91
C VAL A 229 4.03 14.52 -13.89
N GLY A 230 3.53 14.31 -12.66
CA GLY A 230 3.50 15.32 -11.61
C GLY A 230 2.48 16.43 -11.87
N THR A 231 2.56 17.51 -11.09
CA THR A 231 1.64 18.66 -11.16
C THR A 231 2.36 19.98 -10.95
N ASN A 232 1.67 21.09 -11.20
CA ASN A 232 2.16 22.45 -10.93
C ASN A 232 2.28 22.78 -9.42
N TYR A 233 1.97 21.86 -8.52
CA TYR A 233 2.17 22.03 -7.07
C TYR A 233 3.57 21.58 -6.61
N GLN A 234 4.39 21.01 -7.50
CA GLN A 234 5.76 20.57 -7.18
C GLN A 234 6.82 21.67 -7.35
N ASN A 235 6.63 22.55 -8.34
CA ASN A 235 7.56 23.64 -8.65
C ASN A 235 6.85 24.74 -9.46
N LEU A 236 7.23 26.00 -9.20
CA LEU A 236 6.80 27.19 -9.95
C LEU A 236 7.10 27.10 -11.45
N LEU A 237 8.19 26.41 -11.83
CA LEU A 237 8.62 26.27 -13.23
C LEU A 237 7.86 25.15 -13.97
N GLY A 238 6.99 24.41 -13.28
CA GLY A 238 6.18 23.34 -13.84
C GLY A 238 6.35 21.98 -13.15
N PRO A 239 5.62 20.95 -13.59
CA PRO A 239 5.72 19.60 -13.04
C PRO A 239 7.13 19.05 -13.12
N VAL A 240 7.57 18.39 -12.04
CA VAL A 240 8.88 17.73 -11.99
C VAL A 240 8.71 16.22 -12.23
N GLY A 241 7.54 15.64 -11.92
CA GLY A 241 7.24 14.23 -12.08
C GLY A 241 7.32 13.43 -10.78
N TRP A 242 6.84 12.18 -10.83
CA TRP A 242 6.76 11.24 -9.70
C TRP A 242 6.25 11.89 -8.40
N GLN A 243 5.09 12.53 -8.48
CA GLN A 243 4.41 13.11 -7.33
C GLN A 243 3.70 12.02 -6.52
N PRO A 244 3.95 11.89 -5.21
CA PRO A 244 3.15 11.07 -4.33
C PRO A 244 1.98 11.85 -3.75
N ASP A 245 0.80 11.25 -3.78
CA ASP A 245 -0.42 11.78 -3.19
C ASP A 245 -0.99 10.78 -2.20
N VAL A 246 -1.26 11.22 -0.97
CA VAL A 246 -1.86 10.37 0.05
C VAL A 246 -3.35 10.21 -0.21
N ILE A 247 -3.84 9.00 0.04
CA ILE A 247 -5.26 8.73 0.15
C ILE A 247 -5.60 8.64 1.63
N ASN A 248 -6.45 9.55 2.10
CA ASN A 248 -6.98 9.53 3.46
C ASN A 248 -8.31 10.27 3.48
N TRP A 249 -9.39 9.58 3.13
CA TRP A 249 -10.70 10.19 3.06
C TRP A 249 -11.82 9.25 3.47
N ASN A 250 -13.04 9.78 3.47
CA ASN A 250 -14.26 9.09 3.78
C ASN A 250 -15.21 9.16 2.59
N GLN A 251 -15.92 8.06 2.33
CA GLN A 251 -16.91 8.02 1.27
C GLN A 251 -18.01 7.01 1.53
N THR A 252 -19.13 7.17 0.83
CA THR A 252 -20.27 6.26 0.87
C THR A 252 -20.47 5.59 -0.47
N PHE A 253 -20.41 4.27 -0.52
CA PHE A 253 -20.83 3.49 -1.68
C PHE A 253 -22.27 3.05 -1.54
N ASN A 254 -23.06 3.33 -2.57
CA ASN A 254 -24.45 2.91 -2.67
C ASN A 254 -24.54 1.52 -3.31
N ALA A 255 -25.66 0.83 -3.10
CA ALA A 255 -25.88 -0.53 -3.61
C ALA A 255 -25.84 -0.63 -5.15
N ASP A 256 -26.07 0.47 -5.86
CA ASP A 256 -26.01 0.56 -7.32
C ASP A 256 -24.60 0.83 -7.87
N GLY A 257 -23.58 0.89 -7.00
CA GLY A 257 -22.21 1.20 -7.40
C GLY A 257 -21.87 2.68 -7.36
N SER A 258 -22.84 3.59 -7.22
CA SER A 258 -22.55 5.02 -7.17
C SER A 258 -21.86 5.40 -5.86
N CYS A 259 -21.14 6.53 -5.87
CA CYS A 259 -20.49 7.08 -4.69
C CYS A 259 -21.15 8.40 -4.27
N THR A 260 -21.34 8.57 -2.97
CA THR A 260 -21.86 9.79 -2.35
C THR A 260 -20.79 10.43 -1.47
N ILE A 261 -20.59 11.73 -1.68
CA ILE A 261 -19.63 12.53 -0.92
C ILE A 261 -20.02 12.52 0.55
N THR A 262 -19.09 12.11 1.40
CA THR A 262 -19.24 12.22 2.85
C THR A 262 -18.98 13.68 3.28
N PRO A 263 -19.94 14.37 3.92
CA PRO A 263 -19.75 15.75 4.36
C PRO A 263 -18.52 15.92 5.26
N GLY A 264 -17.72 16.95 5.00
CA GLY A 264 -16.51 17.24 5.77
C GLY A 264 -15.31 16.35 5.44
N SER A 265 -15.43 15.43 4.47
CA SER A 265 -14.29 14.69 3.94
C SER A 265 -13.71 15.40 2.73
N ASP A 266 -12.40 15.62 2.76
CA ASP A 266 -11.65 16.00 1.57
C ASP A 266 -11.60 14.83 0.60
N TYR A 267 -11.71 15.11 -0.71
CA TYR A 267 -11.53 14.15 -1.80
C TYR A 267 -12.43 12.89 -1.73
N SER A 268 -13.57 13.00 -1.06
CA SER A 268 -14.59 11.95 -1.08
C SER A 268 -14.95 11.57 -2.53
N CYS A 269 -15.06 10.27 -2.82
CA CYS A 269 -15.39 9.71 -4.13
C CYS A 269 -14.36 9.94 -5.23
N GLN A 270 -13.12 10.34 -4.91
CA GLN A 270 -12.05 10.52 -5.90
C GLN A 270 -11.43 9.20 -6.41
N THR A 271 -12.00 8.05 -6.04
CA THR A 271 -11.75 6.75 -6.69
C THR A 271 -12.97 6.23 -7.45
N THR A 272 -14.01 7.06 -7.68
CA THR A 272 -15.21 6.64 -8.41
C THR A 272 -15.49 7.57 -9.58
N GLY A 273 -15.25 7.07 -10.80
CA GLY A 273 -15.77 7.67 -12.03
C GLY A 273 -17.22 7.24 -12.24
N SER A 274 -17.45 6.26 -13.10
CA SER A 274 -18.77 5.63 -13.24
C SER A 274 -19.14 4.83 -11.98
N PRO A 275 -20.44 4.58 -11.73
CA PRO A 275 -20.85 3.59 -10.73
C PRO A 275 -20.08 2.28 -10.89
N TRP A 276 -19.62 1.73 -9.77
CA TRP A 276 -18.89 0.47 -9.73
C TRP A 276 -19.77 -0.67 -10.26
N ALA A 277 -19.29 -1.37 -11.27
CA ALA A 277 -19.99 -2.49 -11.88
C ALA A 277 -19.07 -3.72 -11.93
N LEU A 278 -19.65 -4.92 -11.85
CA LEU A 278 -18.89 -6.16 -11.98
C LEU A 278 -18.18 -6.18 -13.34
N ARG A 279 -16.85 -6.26 -13.33
CA ARG A 279 -16.03 -6.37 -14.54
C ARG A 279 -16.35 -7.68 -15.24
N LYS A 280 -16.38 -7.62 -16.57
CA LYS A 280 -16.55 -8.80 -17.43
C LYS A 280 -15.30 -9.01 -18.26
N ASN A 281 -14.98 -10.27 -18.51
CA ASN A 281 -13.98 -10.66 -19.50
C ASN A 281 -14.51 -10.39 -20.92
N ALA A 282 -13.62 -10.50 -21.92
CA ALA A 282 -13.97 -10.31 -23.32
C ALA A 282 -15.06 -11.29 -23.81
N ASP A 283 -15.12 -12.48 -23.22
CA ASP A 283 -16.15 -13.50 -23.50
C ASP A 283 -17.48 -13.25 -22.76
N GLY A 284 -17.58 -12.17 -21.99
CA GLY A 284 -18.76 -11.79 -21.21
C GLY A 284 -18.88 -12.48 -19.85
N SER A 285 -17.99 -13.42 -19.51
CA SER A 285 -17.94 -14.04 -18.18
C SER A 285 -17.55 -13.02 -17.10
N ALA A 286 -17.98 -13.26 -15.85
CA ALA A 286 -17.60 -12.41 -14.73
C ALA A 286 -16.09 -12.52 -14.45
N ASP A 287 -15.45 -11.38 -14.21
CA ASP A 287 -14.04 -11.30 -13.86
C ASP A 287 -13.78 -11.07 -12.37
N ASN A 288 -14.83 -11.23 -11.55
CA ASN A 288 -14.77 -11.30 -10.09
C ASN A 288 -14.10 -10.09 -9.39
N VAL A 289 -14.08 -8.93 -10.05
CA VAL A 289 -13.68 -7.61 -9.54
C VAL A 289 -14.67 -6.55 -10.04
N PHE A 290 -14.72 -5.38 -9.42
CA PHE A 290 -15.52 -4.27 -9.92
C PHE A 290 -14.66 -3.26 -10.67
N VAL A 291 -15.24 -2.60 -11.66
CA VAL A 291 -14.61 -1.54 -12.45
C VAL A 291 -15.42 -0.25 -12.37
N SER A 292 -14.72 0.87 -12.27
CA SER A 292 -15.26 2.22 -12.39
C SER A 292 -14.49 2.93 -13.50
N ASN A 293 -15.18 3.42 -14.54
CA ASN A 293 -14.55 4.00 -15.73
C ASN A 293 -14.54 5.52 -15.68
N ALA A 294 -13.67 6.15 -16.46
CA ALA A 294 -13.68 7.58 -16.72
C ALA A 294 -15.07 8.05 -17.19
N MET A 295 -15.46 9.26 -16.76
CA MET A 295 -16.71 9.90 -17.17
C MET A 295 -16.45 11.34 -17.63
N ALA A 296 -17.40 11.89 -18.40
CA ALA A 296 -17.36 13.28 -18.79
C ALA A 296 -17.44 14.19 -17.54
N ASN A 297 -16.47 15.10 -17.41
CA ASN A 297 -16.48 16.14 -16.41
C ASN A 297 -17.46 17.27 -16.81
N GLN A 298 -17.53 18.34 -16.01
CA GLN A 298 -18.44 19.47 -16.21
C GLN A 298 -18.28 20.20 -17.56
N VAL A 299 -17.12 20.07 -18.21
CA VAL A 299 -16.83 20.67 -19.53
C VAL A 299 -16.87 19.65 -20.67
N GLY A 300 -17.34 18.42 -20.40
CA GLY A 300 -17.51 17.37 -21.41
C GLY A 300 -16.27 16.52 -21.69
N THR A 301 -15.15 16.78 -21.02
CA THR A 301 -13.92 15.98 -21.18
C THR A 301 -14.02 14.70 -20.35
N VAL A 302 -13.80 13.55 -20.98
CA VAL A 302 -13.82 12.25 -20.29
C VAL A 302 -12.49 12.04 -19.56
N VAL A 303 -12.55 12.05 -18.24
CA VAL A 303 -11.41 11.85 -17.34
C VAL A 303 -11.79 10.93 -16.19
N TYR A 304 -10.81 10.18 -15.69
CA TYR A 304 -10.98 9.47 -14.43
C TYR A 304 -10.58 10.39 -13.27
N PRO A 305 -11.21 10.31 -12.09
CA PRO A 305 -10.77 11.03 -10.91
C PRO A 305 -9.27 10.87 -10.58
N PHE A 306 -8.72 11.89 -9.92
CA PHE A 306 -7.31 11.97 -9.49
C PHE A 306 -7.24 12.09 -7.98
N ALA A 307 -6.18 11.53 -7.39
CA ALA A 307 -5.83 11.83 -6.02
C ALA A 307 -5.15 13.20 -5.90
N GLY A 308 -5.38 13.87 -4.78
CA GLY A 308 -4.81 15.20 -4.53
C GLY A 308 -5.38 16.26 -5.48
N GLN A 309 -4.53 17.23 -5.83
CA GLN A 309 -4.92 18.39 -6.65
C GLN A 309 -4.50 18.24 -8.12
N GLY A 310 -4.09 17.04 -8.53
CA GLY A 310 -3.62 16.77 -9.89
C GLY A 310 -4.71 16.79 -10.95
N SER A 311 -4.27 16.96 -12.20
CA SER A 311 -5.11 16.83 -13.38
C SER A 311 -4.34 16.09 -14.47
N ALA A 312 -5.02 15.24 -15.24
CA ALA A 312 -4.41 14.65 -16.43
C ALA A 312 -4.09 15.73 -17.47
N ILE A 313 -3.01 15.49 -18.20
CA ILE A 313 -2.77 16.21 -19.44
C ILE A 313 -3.60 15.53 -20.53
N VAL A 314 -4.84 15.99 -20.68
CA VAL A 314 -5.71 15.62 -21.79
C VAL A 314 -5.55 16.67 -22.88
N ILE A 315 -4.94 16.28 -24.01
CA ILE A 315 -4.76 17.19 -25.14
C ILE A 315 -6.11 17.34 -25.87
N VAL A 316 -6.71 16.23 -26.35
CA VAL A 316 -8.09 16.19 -26.88
C VAL A 316 -8.76 14.82 -26.67
N ALA A 317 -8.02 13.71 -26.61
CA ALA A 317 -8.58 12.36 -26.50
C ALA A 317 -9.12 12.02 -25.08
N PRO A 318 -10.27 11.33 -24.98
CA PRO A 318 -10.76 10.75 -23.72
C PRO A 318 -9.71 9.90 -22.98
N SER A 319 -9.58 10.08 -21.66
CA SER A 319 -8.83 9.14 -20.84
C SER A 319 -9.58 7.82 -20.72
N GLN A 320 -8.86 6.70 -20.75
CA GLN A 320 -9.36 5.36 -20.46
C GLN A 320 -8.87 4.85 -19.09
N ALA A 321 -8.32 5.75 -18.26
CA ALA A 321 -7.98 5.43 -16.88
C ALA A 321 -9.24 4.97 -16.13
N LYS A 322 -9.04 4.12 -15.14
CA LYS A 322 -10.14 3.44 -14.46
C LYS A 322 -9.71 3.00 -13.06
N GLY A 323 -10.70 2.77 -12.21
CA GLY A 323 -10.53 2.09 -10.94
C GLY A 323 -10.87 0.62 -11.06
N ILE A 324 -10.12 -0.22 -10.37
CA ILE A 324 -10.46 -1.62 -10.15
C ILE A 324 -10.59 -1.85 -8.64
N MET A 325 -11.74 -2.35 -8.21
CA MET A 325 -11.98 -2.72 -6.82
C MET A 325 -11.98 -4.24 -6.70
N ILE A 326 -10.99 -4.75 -5.96
CA ILE A 326 -10.87 -6.14 -5.58
C ILE A 326 -11.41 -6.28 -4.16
N VAL A 327 -12.54 -6.96 -3.99
CA VAL A 327 -13.14 -7.16 -2.66
C VAL A 327 -12.83 -8.58 -2.20
N GLY A 328 -11.72 -8.75 -1.48
CA GLY A 328 -11.31 -10.03 -0.92
C GLY A 328 -12.29 -10.55 0.13
N LYS A 329 -12.47 -11.87 0.20
CA LYS A 329 -13.17 -12.55 1.29
C LYS A 329 -12.16 -13.25 2.17
N LEU A 330 -12.05 -12.81 3.42
CA LEU A 330 -11.08 -13.35 4.37
C LEU A 330 -11.79 -13.62 5.70
N ASN A 331 -11.90 -14.89 6.09
CA ASN A 331 -12.56 -15.31 7.34
C ASN A 331 -13.97 -14.72 7.52
N GLY A 332 -14.75 -14.67 6.43
CA GLY A 332 -16.11 -14.10 6.42
C GLY A 332 -16.17 -12.57 6.43
N VAL A 333 -15.04 -11.88 6.33
CA VAL A 333 -14.95 -10.41 6.26
C VAL A 333 -14.59 -9.97 4.84
N LEU A 334 -15.21 -8.88 4.38
CA LEU A 334 -14.87 -8.24 3.11
C LEU A 334 -13.69 -7.28 3.29
N VAL A 335 -12.71 -7.39 2.40
CA VAL A 335 -11.50 -6.56 2.34
C VAL A 335 -11.45 -5.86 0.98
N PRO A 336 -12.07 -4.67 0.84
CA PRO A 336 -12.01 -3.93 -0.40
C PRO A 336 -10.66 -3.24 -0.58
N VAL A 337 -9.98 -3.55 -1.69
CA VAL A 337 -8.76 -2.91 -2.17
C VAL A 337 -9.09 -2.23 -3.49
N VAL A 338 -8.73 -0.96 -3.64
CA VAL A 338 -8.90 -0.22 -4.89
C VAL A 338 -7.53 0.07 -5.46
N ILE A 339 -7.39 -0.12 -6.77
CA ILE A 339 -6.26 0.38 -7.53
C ILE A 339 -6.74 1.36 -8.59
N ARG A 340 -5.92 2.36 -8.87
CA ARG A 340 -6.09 3.23 -10.03
C ARG A 340 -5.17 2.76 -11.15
N VAL A 341 -5.78 2.39 -12.27
CA VAL A 341 -5.06 2.04 -13.49
C VAL A 341 -4.94 3.31 -14.34
N GLY A 342 -3.71 3.79 -14.51
CA GLY A 342 -3.41 4.91 -15.40
C GLY A 342 -3.64 4.56 -16.88
N TYR A 343 -3.74 5.58 -17.72
CA TYR A 343 -3.82 5.47 -19.16
C TYR A 343 -2.98 6.56 -19.84
N THR A 344 -1.95 6.15 -20.56
CA THR A 344 -1.17 7.05 -21.41
C THR A 344 -1.13 6.45 -22.81
N HIS A 345 -1.42 7.28 -23.80
CA HIS A 345 -1.35 6.91 -25.20
C HIS A 345 -0.82 8.07 -26.01
N ILE A 346 0.17 7.81 -26.86
CA ILE A 346 0.75 8.79 -27.76
C ILE A 346 0.54 8.31 -29.19
N ASP A 347 -0.09 9.14 -30.00
CA ASP A 347 -0.19 8.96 -31.45
C ASP A 347 0.80 9.92 -32.13
N PRO A 348 1.92 9.40 -32.68
CA PRO A 348 2.93 10.22 -33.35
C PRO A 348 2.41 10.92 -34.61
N SER A 349 1.33 10.39 -35.22
CA SER A 349 0.72 10.94 -36.43
C SER A 349 -0.38 11.96 -36.14
N ASN A 350 -0.95 11.91 -34.94
CA ASN A 350 -2.00 12.81 -34.49
C ASN A 350 -1.84 13.14 -33.01
N VAL A 351 -1.10 14.22 -32.72
CA VAL A 351 -0.88 14.68 -31.34
C VAL A 351 -2.17 15.00 -30.57
N LEU A 352 -3.27 15.32 -31.27
CA LEU A 352 -4.58 15.54 -30.64
C LEU A 352 -5.24 14.22 -30.18
N ALA A 353 -4.86 13.09 -30.75
CA ALA A 353 -5.29 11.76 -30.29
C ALA A 353 -4.49 11.24 -29.08
N SER A 354 -3.58 12.06 -28.52
CA SER A 354 -2.74 11.68 -27.38
C SER A 354 -3.35 12.08 -26.04
N VAL A 355 -3.07 11.28 -25.00
CA VAL A 355 -3.50 11.50 -23.61
C VAL A 355 -2.43 11.04 -22.63
N ALA A 356 -2.21 11.80 -21.57
CA ALA A 356 -1.32 11.45 -20.47
C ALA A 356 -2.06 11.54 -19.13
N ASP A 357 -2.67 10.43 -18.76
CA ASP A 357 -3.31 10.17 -17.46
C ASP A 357 -2.53 9.05 -16.76
N ALA A 358 -1.29 9.33 -16.40
CA ALA A 358 -0.35 8.30 -15.94
C ALA A 358 -0.52 7.95 -14.44
N GLU A 359 -1.45 8.57 -13.71
CA GLU A 359 -1.57 8.35 -12.26
C GLU A 359 -1.93 6.89 -11.96
N VAL A 360 -1.21 6.32 -11.00
CA VAL A 360 -1.38 4.95 -10.53
C VAL A 360 -1.46 4.93 -9.02
N GLY A 361 -2.06 3.90 -8.43
CA GLY A 361 -2.06 3.82 -6.99
C GLY A 361 -2.81 2.64 -6.44
N ILE A 362 -2.73 2.50 -5.12
CA ILE A 362 -3.42 1.47 -4.35
C ILE A 362 -3.93 2.06 -3.04
N SER A 363 -5.12 1.64 -2.64
CA SER A 363 -5.75 1.99 -1.39
C SER A 363 -6.56 0.80 -0.84
N MET A 364 -6.84 0.86 0.45
CA MET A 364 -7.69 -0.09 1.14
C MET A 364 -8.86 0.66 1.77
N LEU A 365 -10.05 0.09 1.66
CA LEU A 365 -11.22 0.56 2.36
C LEU A 365 -11.49 -0.26 3.61
N SER A 366 -11.94 0.44 4.64
CA SER A 366 -12.42 -0.15 5.89
C SER A 366 -13.72 0.50 6.29
N SER A 367 -14.64 -0.29 6.84
CA SER A 367 -15.91 0.22 7.34
C SER A 367 -15.69 1.33 8.38
N THR A 368 -16.54 2.36 8.38
CA THR A 368 -16.56 3.38 9.44
C THR A 368 -17.14 2.86 10.77
N LYS A 369 -17.10 1.55 11.02
CA LYS A 369 -17.47 0.99 12.33
C LYS A 369 -16.36 1.28 13.34
N ALA A 370 -16.74 1.68 14.55
CA ALA A 370 -15.79 1.94 15.62
C ALA A 370 -14.90 0.72 15.87
N ILE A 371 -13.59 0.96 15.99
CA ILE A 371 -12.61 -0.08 16.28
C ILE A 371 -12.45 -0.16 17.80
N ALA A 372 -12.66 -1.34 18.36
CA ALA A 372 -12.51 -1.53 19.80
C ALA A 372 -11.05 -1.31 20.24
N ALA A 373 -10.85 -0.73 21.41
CA ALA A 373 -9.52 -0.51 21.95
C ALA A 373 -8.73 -1.84 22.01
N ASN A 374 -7.47 -1.81 21.57
CA ASN A 374 -6.57 -2.96 21.55
C ASN A 374 -7.07 -4.14 20.70
N SER A 375 -7.94 -3.92 19.71
CA SER A 375 -8.46 -5.00 18.86
C SER A 375 -7.46 -5.52 17.83
N LEU A 376 -6.50 -4.68 17.41
CA LEU A 376 -5.37 -5.10 16.57
C LEU A 376 -4.35 -5.84 17.42
N LYS A 377 -4.05 -7.09 17.04
CA LYS A 377 -3.11 -7.96 17.75
C LYS A 377 -2.40 -8.88 16.77
N GLY A 378 -1.15 -9.20 17.06
CA GLY A 378 -0.38 -10.17 16.32
C GLY A 378 0.49 -9.57 15.21
N GLY A 379 1.10 -10.46 14.45
CA GLY A 379 2.07 -10.17 13.40
C GLY A 379 1.41 -10.09 12.04
N TYR A 380 1.75 -9.05 11.30
CA TYR A 380 1.34 -8.83 9.92
C TYR A 380 2.59 -8.67 9.06
N ILE A 381 2.50 -9.03 7.79
CA ILE A 381 3.57 -8.77 6.83
C ILE A 381 3.01 -8.05 5.62
N GLY A 382 3.76 -7.06 5.15
CA GLY A 382 3.32 -6.20 4.05
C GLY A 382 4.50 -5.57 3.33
N ALA A 383 4.26 -5.25 2.07
CA ALA A 383 5.13 -4.33 1.34
C ALA A 383 4.78 -2.88 1.72
N THR A 384 5.76 -2.00 1.59
CA THR A 384 5.59 -0.58 1.88
C THR A 384 5.72 0.24 0.61
N SER A 385 5.21 1.46 0.65
CA SER A 385 5.42 2.43 -0.42
C SER A 385 6.89 2.81 -0.57
N ALA A 386 7.80 2.45 0.34
CA ALA A 386 9.22 2.80 0.23
C ALA A 386 9.88 2.23 -1.04
N SER A 387 9.40 1.07 -1.52
CA SER A 387 9.87 0.48 -2.78
C SER A 387 9.43 1.28 -4.02
N ALA A 388 8.38 2.10 -3.85
CA ALA A 388 7.80 2.95 -4.90
C ALA A 388 8.13 4.44 -4.74
N CYS A 389 8.30 4.92 -3.51
CA CYS A 389 8.73 6.26 -3.12
C CYS A 389 8.94 6.29 -1.61
N GLY A 390 10.19 6.21 -1.16
CA GLY A 390 10.53 6.30 0.27
C GLY A 390 11.05 7.68 0.69
N ILE A 391 11.69 8.41 -0.22
CA ILE A 391 12.21 9.75 0.07
C ILE A 391 11.61 10.72 -0.95
N VAL A 392 11.11 11.83 -0.43
CA VAL A 392 10.51 12.88 -1.24
C VAL A 392 11.23 14.18 -0.99
N THR A 393 11.54 14.88 -2.07
CA THR A 393 12.05 16.24 -2.04
C THR A 393 10.93 17.22 -2.38
N SER A 394 10.95 18.40 -1.78
CA SER A 394 10.01 19.49 -2.10
C SER A 394 10.78 20.81 -2.18
N ASN A 395 10.34 21.67 -3.09
CA ASN A 395 10.82 23.06 -3.19
C ASN A 395 9.98 24.03 -2.34
N GLY A 396 9.04 23.50 -1.55
CA GLY A 396 8.05 24.27 -0.81
C GLY A 396 6.81 24.61 -1.65
N PRO A 397 5.81 25.27 -1.04
CA PRO A 397 4.57 25.64 -1.72
C PRO A 397 4.83 26.55 -2.92
N THR A 398 4.17 26.29 -4.04
CA THR A 398 4.28 27.12 -5.25
C THR A 398 3.43 28.40 -5.18
N GLY A 399 2.58 28.53 -4.17
CA GLY A 399 1.60 29.62 -4.08
C GLY A 399 0.42 29.49 -5.06
N ALA A 400 0.35 28.39 -5.82
CA ALA A 400 -0.81 28.06 -6.62
C ALA A 400 -2.01 27.74 -5.73
N PHE A 401 -3.18 28.25 -6.10
CA PHE A 401 -4.43 27.92 -5.41
C PHE A 401 -4.86 26.50 -5.73
N ALA A 402 -5.39 25.80 -4.72
CA ALA A 402 -6.11 24.57 -4.94
C ALA A 402 -7.31 24.79 -5.88
N THR A 403 -7.67 23.75 -6.61
CA THR A 403 -8.89 23.69 -7.40
C THR A 403 -10.04 23.17 -6.53
N GLY A 404 -11.10 23.96 -6.42
CA GLY A 404 -12.29 23.61 -5.65
C GLY A 404 -13.23 22.68 -6.41
N GLY A 405 -14.00 21.89 -5.67
CA GLY A 405 -15.01 21.01 -6.22
C GLY A 405 -15.99 20.54 -5.14
N PRO A 406 -17.01 19.74 -5.52
CA PRO A 406 -18.01 19.24 -4.56
C PRO A 406 -17.41 18.48 -3.38
N SER A 407 -16.26 17.84 -3.57
CA SER A 407 -15.53 17.07 -2.56
C SER A 407 -14.32 17.80 -1.96
N PHE A 408 -14.10 19.08 -2.29
CA PHE A 408 -12.96 19.83 -1.77
C PHE A 408 -13.27 21.33 -1.64
N ASN A 409 -13.27 21.84 -0.40
CA ASN A 409 -13.53 23.25 -0.11
C ASN A 409 -12.24 24.03 0.09
N ILE A 410 -11.81 24.76 -0.94
CA ILE A 410 -10.55 25.53 -0.91
C ILE A 410 -10.49 26.63 0.18
N ASN A 411 -11.62 27.06 0.73
CA ASN A 411 -11.69 28.23 1.61
C ASN A 411 -11.49 27.89 3.10
N ILE A 412 -11.04 26.67 3.41
CA ILE A 412 -10.75 26.23 4.78
C ILE A 412 -9.35 25.61 4.88
N ALA A 413 -8.90 25.40 6.11
CA ALA A 413 -7.69 24.64 6.36
C ALA A 413 -7.94 23.14 6.25
N HIS A 414 -6.97 22.42 5.68
CA HIS A 414 -6.99 20.96 5.53
C HIS A 414 -5.78 20.36 6.26
N PRO A 415 -5.88 20.10 7.57
CA PRO A 415 -4.73 19.69 8.40
C PRO A 415 -4.18 18.31 8.04
N ASP A 416 -4.94 17.51 7.29
CA ASP A 416 -4.59 16.16 6.87
C ASP A 416 -4.01 16.08 5.45
N LEU A 417 -3.72 17.23 4.82
CA LEU A 417 -3.18 17.34 3.45
C LEU A 417 -1.90 18.17 3.41
N PRO A 418 -1.00 17.90 2.45
CA PRO A 418 0.20 18.71 2.27
C PRO A 418 -0.16 20.09 1.69
N GLY A 419 0.26 21.14 2.40
CA GLY A 419 0.03 22.52 2.00
C GLY A 419 -0.24 23.45 3.17
N THR A 420 -0.63 24.68 2.86
CA THR A 420 -0.90 25.72 3.87
C THR A 420 -2.17 26.49 3.53
N PHE A 421 -2.94 26.87 4.56
CA PHE A 421 -4.05 27.79 4.40
C PHE A 421 -3.58 29.21 4.69
N ASN A 422 -3.69 30.11 3.72
CA ASN A 422 -3.16 31.48 3.85
C ASN A 422 -4.16 32.48 4.45
N GLY A 423 -5.30 32.00 4.97
CA GLY A 423 -6.41 32.83 5.46
C GLY A 423 -7.51 33.08 4.44
N ASN A 424 -7.22 32.88 3.14
CA ASN A 424 -8.20 33.03 2.06
C ASN A 424 -8.45 31.70 1.35
N ALA A 425 -7.39 30.97 1.00
CA ALA A 425 -7.49 29.70 0.28
C ALA A 425 -6.37 28.74 0.66
N PHE A 426 -6.63 27.45 0.45
CA PHE A 426 -5.64 26.39 0.59
C PHE A 426 -4.66 26.42 -0.58
N LEU A 427 -3.37 26.39 -0.24
CA LEU A 427 -2.23 26.36 -1.14
C LEU A 427 -1.59 24.97 -1.03
N PRO A 428 -1.88 24.06 -1.97
CA PRO A 428 -1.33 22.72 -1.95
C PRO A 428 0.18 22.74 -2.11
N GLU A 429 0.83 21.76 -1.51
CA GLU A 429 2.24 21.48 -1.74
C GLU A 429 2.39 20.04 -2.19
N ALA A 430 3.22 19.80 -3.20
CA ALA A 430 3.55 18.47 -3.66
C ALA A 430 5.06 18.30 -3.71
N GLY A 431 5.53 17.10 -3.37
CA GLY A 431 6.92 16.71 -3.52
C GLY A 431 7.17 15.88 -4.76
N THR A 432 8.41 15.46 -4.96
CA THR A 432 8.84 14.56 -6.03
C THR A 432 9.79 13.47 -5.53
N CYS A 433 9.62 12.28 -6.10
CA CYS A 433 10.44 11.09 -5.85
C CYS A 433 11.43 10.81 -7.02
N ASN A 434 11.94 11.85 -7.67
CA ASN A 434 12.74 11.75 -8.90
C ASN A 434 14.18 11.28 -8.72
N ASP A 435 14.72 11.36 -7.51
CA ASP A 435 16.11 11.07 -7.19
C ASP A 435 16.47 9.57 -7.20
N GLY A 436 15.54 8.71 -7.62
CA GLY A 436 15.74 7.26 -7.64
C GLY A 436 15.63 6.62 -6.25
N THR A 437 15.06 7.30 -5.26
CA THR A 437 14.92 6.83 -3.87
C THR A 437 13.80 5.82 -3.64
N ALA A 438 13.51 4.97 -4.63
CA ALA A 438 13.01 3.64 -4.28
C ALA A 438 14.06 3.02 -3.35
N VAL A 439 13.69 2.80 -2.08
CA VAL A 439 14.66 2.41 -1.06
C VAL A 439 15.01 0.96 -1.31
N SER A 440 16.25 0.64 -1.68
CA SER A 440 16.63 -0.73 -2.02
C SER A 440 16.91 -1.63 -0.82
N THR A 441 16.37 -1.30 0.36
CA THR A 441 16.63 -2.08 1.57
C THR A 441 15.40 -2.88 1.91
N ILE A 442 15.55 -4.20 1.93
CA ILE A 442 14.49 -5.14 2.30
C ILE A 442 13.77 -4.71 3.59
N ALA A 443 14.51 -4.24 4.60
CA ALA A 443 13.96 -3.79 5.89
C ALA A 443 13.04 -2.54 5.82
N ALA A 444 13.16 -1.73 4.76
CA ALA A 444 12.26 -0.61 4.49
C ALA A 444 11.09 -1.02 3.59
N ASN A 445 11.36 -1.96 2.68
CA ASN A 445 10.51 -2.40 1.60
C ASN A 445 9.48 -3.45 2.02
N TYR A 446 9.85 -4.28 2.99
CA TYR A 446 9.01 -5.24 3.65
C TYR A 446 9.08 -5.02 5.15
N THR A 447 7.92 -4.91 5.79
CA THR A 447 7.85 -4.79 7.24
C THR A 447 7.05 -5.95 7.80
N SER A 448 7.58 -6.57 8.87
CA SER A 448 6.74 -7.32 9.79
C SER A 448 6.21 -6.32 10.81
N THR A 449 4.90 -6.18 10.90
CA THR A 449 4.24 -5.25 11.82
C THR A 449 3.64 -6.03 12.97
N LEU A 450 4.10 -5.74 14.18
CA LEU A 450 3.58 -6.34 15.39
C LEU A 450 2.65 -5.35 16.11
N PHE A 451 1.41 -5.74 16.33
CA PHE A 451 0.45 -4.97 17.13
C PHE A 451 0.32 -5.56 18.53
N GLN A 452 0.46 -4.71 19.55
CA GLN A 452 0.29 -5.10 20.95
C GLN A 452 -0.32 -3.95 21.76
N GLY A 453 -1.59 -4.11 22.12
CA GLY A 453 -2.31 -3.11 22.92
C GLY A 453 -2.44 -1.79 22.17
N ASN A 454 -1.90 -0.72 22.77
CA ASN A 454 -1.86 0.62 22.19
C ASN A 454 -0.51 0.95 21.52
N THR A 455 0.26 -0.08 21.15
CA THR A 455 1.54 0.07 20.48
C THR A 455 1.62 -0.80 19.23
N ALA A 456 2.41 -0.35 18.26
CA ALA A 456 2.83 -1.16 17.13
C ALA A 456 4.33 -0.99 16.89
N ALA A 457 4.95 -1.97 16.26
CA ALA A 457 6.34 -1.88 15.84
C ALA A 457 6.51 -2.42 14.42
N PHE A 458 7.34 -1.73 13.64
CA PHE A 458 7.94 -2.31 12.46
C PHE A 458 9.18 -3.10 12.86
N ILE A 459 9.25 -4.30 12.32
CA ILE A 459 10.30 -5.27 12.55
C ILE A 459 10.85 -5.65 11.19
N ASP A 460 12.18 -5.63 11.06
CA ASP A 460 12.87 -6.17 9.90
C ASP A 460 12.60 -7.68 9.83
N PRO A 461 11.93 -8.17 8.77
CA PRO A 461 11.52 -9.56 8.66
C PRO A 461 12.70 -10.53 8.53
N GLN A 462 13.92 -10.07 8.30
CA GLN A 462 15.11 -10.94 8.20
C GLN A 462 15.92 -10.96 9.50
N THR A 463 15.97 -9.85 10.22
CA THR A 463 16.81 -9.72 11.42
C THR A 463 16.03 -9.73 12.72
N SER A 464 14.69 -9.68 12.66
CA SER A 464 13.80 -9.49 13.82
C SER A 464 14.10 -8.22 14.63
N SER A 465 14.86 -7.29 14.07
CA SER A 465 15.20 -6.03 14.74
C SER A 465 14.09 -5.02 14.56
N VAL A 466 13.80 -4.25 15.61
CA VAL A 466 12.83 -3.16 15.55
C VAL A 466 13.39 -2.03 14.70
N THR A 467 12.67 -1.65 13.65
CA THR A 467 13.05 -0.57 12.72
C THR A 467 12.27 0.72 12.95
N SER A 468 11.07 0.63 13.55
CA SER A 468 10.29 1.78 14.02
C SER A 468 9.24 1.33 15.03
N GLN A 469 8.71 2.28 15.81
CA GLN A 469 7.70 2.05 16.83
C GLN A 469 6.63 3.12 16.79
N PHE A 470 5.42 2.76 17.19
CA PHE A 470 4.25 3.63 17.13
C PHE A 470 3.41 3.57 18.40
N ALA A 471 2.84 4.71 18.77
CA ALA A 471 1.72 4.80 19.68
C ALA A 471 0.41 4.80 18.89
N LEU A 472 -0.57 4.03 19.37
CA LEU A 472 -1.89 3.87 18.77
C LEU A 472 -2.95 4.51 19.65
N ASP A 473 -3.76 5.38 19.05
CA ASP A 473 -4.87 6.03 19.72
C ASP A 473 -6.21 5.62 19.09
N TYR A 474 -6.98 4.88 19.89
CA TYR A 474 -8.31 4.35 19.56
C TYR A 474 -9.46 5.29 19.95
N THR A 475 -9.16 6.46 20.53
CA THR A 475 -10.18 7.39 21.09
C THR A 475 -10.68 8.43 20.08
N GLN A 476 -10.33 8.26 18.81
CA GLN A 476 -10.58 9.24 17.76
C GLN A 476 -12.07 9.41 17.48
N ALA A 477 -12.47 10.66 17.21
CA ALA A 477 -13.86 11.01 16.92
C ALA A 477 -14.37 10.40 15.61
N THR A 478 -13.48 10.18 14.63
CA THR A 478 -13.79 9.54 13.34
C THR A 478 -13.79 8.02 13.50
N PRO A 479 -14.96 7.34 13.49
CA PRO A 479 -15.03 5.92 13.73
C PRO A 479 -14.36 5.12 12.58
N GLY A 480 -13.74 4.00 12.90
CA GLY A 480 -13.10 3.12 11.91
C GLY A 480 -11.68 3.52 11.51
N LYS A 481 -11.08 4.51 12.18
CA LYS A 481 -9.66 4.86 12.07
C LYS A 481 -8.99 4.77 13.45
N ILE A 482 -7.71 4.43 13.45
CA ILE A 482 -6.83 4.51 14.63
C ILE A 482 -5.75 5.53 14.30
N LYS A 483 -5.58 6.56 15.13
CA LYS A 483 -4.48 7.50 14.94
C LYS A 483 -3.17 6.82 15.32
N VAL A 484 -2.18 6.95 14.47
CA VAL A 484 -0.83 6.44 14.72
C VAL A 484 0.13 7.61 14.89
N THR A 485 1.05 7.50 15.85
CA THR A 485 2.14 8.46 16.05
C THR A 485 3.45 7.70 16.11
N ALA A 486 4.38 8.01 15.19
CA ALA A 486 5.72 7.46 15.20
C ALA A 486 6.47 7.90 16.46
N THR A 487 6.96 6.95 17.23
CA THR A 487 7.76 7.17 18.45
C THR A 487 9.26 7.01 18.18
N GLN A 488 9.60 6.50 17.00
CA GLN A 488 10.95 6.28 16.49
C GLN A 488 10.96 6.53 14.97
N ASP A 489 12.04 7.12 14.46
CA ASP A 489 12.27 7.28 13.02
C ASP A 489 12.24 5.93 12.31
N PHE A 490 11.66 5.88 11.12
CA PHE A 490 11.80 4.77 10.20
C PHE A 490 12.73 5.17 9.07
N ASN A 491 13.82 4.43 8.91
CA ASN A 491 14.92 4.84 8.05
C ASN A 491 15.11 3.89 6.87
N ALA A 492 15.30 4.49 5.70
CA ALA A 492 16.03 3.88 4.61
C ALA A 492 17.52 3.79 4.98
N LYS A 493 18.20 2.68 4.64
CA LYS A 493 19.67 2.58 4.79
C LYS A 493 20.33 2.73 3.43
N GLY A 494 21.10 3.80 3.24
CA GLY A 494 21.90 4.01 2.04
C GLY A 494 23.40 3.85 2.32
N ALA A 495 24.21 3.84 1.24
CA ALA A 495 25.66 3.88 1.35
C ALA A 495 26.17 5.12 2.12
N SER A 496 25.40 6.21 2.07
CA SER A 496 25.68 7.48 2.77
C SER A 496 25.11 7.54 4.21
N GLY A 497 24.56 6.44 4.72
CA GLY A 497 23.95 6.35 6.05
C GLY A 497 22.42 6.27 6.02
N ASN A 498 21.82 6.47 7.19
CA ASN A 498 20.37 6.39 7.37
C ASN A 498 19.68 7.67 6.88
N VAL A 499 18.59 7.52 6.14
CA VAL A 499 17.69 8.61 5.76
C VAL A 499 16.28 8.29 6.23
N ALA A 500 15.68 9.17 7.01
CA ALA A 500 14.33 8.97 7.53
C ALA A 500 13.30 9.04 6.39
N ILE A 501 12.52 7.97 6.23
CA ILE A 501 11.30 7.93 5.42
C ILE A 501 10.21 8.72 6.14
N PHE A 502 10.07 8.48 7.45
CA PHE A 502 9.33 9.32 8.38
C PHE A 502 10.06 9.38 9.72
N LYS A 503 9.78 10.43 10.50
CA LYS A 503 10.47 10.81 11.73
C LYS A 503 9.61 10.55 12.95
N LYS A 504 10.25 10.46 14.11
CA LYS A 504 9.57 10.51 15.40
C LYS A 504 8.71 11.78 15.50
N GLY A 505 7.47 11.60 15.93
CA GLY A 505 6.46 12.65 16.04
C GLY A 505 5.51 12.70 14.85
N ASP A 506 5.89 12.13 13.71
CA ASP A 506 5.04 12.06 12.53
C ASP A 506 3.78 11.23 12.83
N THR A 507 2.65 11.69 12.31
CA THR A 507 1.35 11.08 12.56
C THR A 507 0.71 10.52 11.30
N GLY A 508 -0.29 9.68 11.48
CA GLY A 508 -1.16 9.25 10.40
C GLY A 508 -2.30 8.38 10.91
N TRP A 509 -2.74 7.45 10.07
CA TRP A 509 -3.96 6.70 10.28
C TRP A 509 -3.81 5.22 9.90
N ILE A 510 -4.39 4.35 10.72
CA ILE A 510 -4.55 2.92 10.44
C ILE A 510 -6.03 2.62 10.24
N VAL A 511 -6.31 1.76 9.26
CA VAL A 511 -7.62 1.12 9.07
C VAL A 511 -7.47 -0.39 8.96
N THR A 512 -8.55 -1.12 9.22
CA THR A 512 -8.53 -2.59 9.29
C THR A 512 -9.75 -3.21 8.64
N ALA A 513 -9.59 -4.33 7.94
CA ALA A 513 -10.70 -5.15 7.51
C ALA A 513 -10.31 -6.63 7.68
N GLY A 514 -10.96 -7.30 8.63
CA GLY A 514 -10.62 -8.66 9.01
C GLY A 514 -9.16 -8.77 9.44
N ASN A 515 -8.42 -9.65 8.76
CA ASN A 515 -7.02 -9.93 9.01
C ASN A 515 -6.06 -9.10 8.14
N VAL A 516 -6.54 -7.99 7.57
CA VAL A 516 -5.73 -7.05 6.78
C VAL A 516 -5.78 -5.68 7.44
N TYR A 517 -4.64 -5.00 7.47
CA TYR A 517 -4.55 -3.60 7.86
C TYR A 517 -3.91 -2.78 6.74
N ALA A 518 -4.22 -1.50 6.73
CA ALA A 518 -3.50 -0.52 5.95
C ALA A 518 -3.15 0.68 6.84
N MET A 519 -2.00 1.26 6.62
CA MET A 519 -1.49 2.39 7.39
C MET A 519 -0.93 3.45 6.46
N VAL A 520 -1.31 4.70 6.71
CA VAL A 520 -0.63 5.88 6.18
C VAL A 520 0.05 6.61 7.32
N VAL A 521 1.26 7.11 7.08
CA VAL A 521 2.00 8.04 7.95
C VAL A 521 2.38 9.24 7.09
N ASN A 522 2.49 10.43 7.70
CA ASN A 522 2.84 11.67 6.99
C ASN A 522 1.80 12.12 5.97
N ASN A 523 0.51 11.91 6.24
CA ASN A 523 -0.55 12.34 5.33
C ASN A 523 -0.61 13.88 5.16
N SER A 524 -0.20 14.66 6.16
CA SER A 524 -0.12 16.12 6.06
C SER A 524 1.20 16.63 5.46
N GLN A 525 2.08 15.74 5.03
CA GLN A 525 3.41 16.06 4.51
C GLN A 525 3.52 15.63 3.06
N VAL A 526 4.48 16.21 2.34
CA VAL A 526 4.78 15.84 0.95
C VAL A 526 5.36 14.42 0.80
N ASN A 527 5.79 13.78 1.90
CA ASN A 527 6.35 12.43 1.90
C ASN A 527 5.42 11.41 2.59
N PRO A 528 4.27 11.08 1.99
CA PRO A 528 3.38 10.10 2.58
C PRO A 528 3.99 8.70 2.49
N PHE A 529 3.93 7.99 3.61
CA PHE A 529 4.28 6.58 3.68
C PHE A 529 2.99 5.75 3.74
N PHE A 530 2.94 4.66 2.97
CA PHE A 530 1.83 3.73 2.98
C PHE A 530 2.33 2.30 3.16
N THR A 531 1.57 1.47 3.87
CA THR A 531 1.75 0.02 3.85
C THR A 531 0.41 -0.68 3.97
N VAL A 532 0.31 -1.85 3.34
CA VAL A 532 -0.80 -2.78 3.50
C VAL A 532 -0.21 -4.13 3.88
N GLY A 533 -0.74 -4.73 4.95
CA GLY A 533 -0.23 -5.98 5.47
C GLY A 533 -1.35 -6.95 5.84
N ALA A 534 -1.07 -8.23 5.65
CA ALA A 534 -1.96 -9.33 6.02
C ALA A 534 -1.41 -10.09 7.23
N PHE A 535 -2.32 -10.60 8.05
CA PHE A 535 -2.00 -11.35 9.26
C PHE A 535 -1.25 -12.65 8.93
N VAL A 536 -0.15 -12.87 9.64
CA VAL A 536 0.72 -14.04 9.49
C VAL A 536 1.14 -14.65 10.82
N GLN A 537 0.75 -14.11 11.99
CA GLN A 537 1.06 -14.72 13.29
C GLN A 537 0.21 -14.25 14.47
#